data_AF-A0A6L8GKB2-F1
#
_entry.id   AF-A0A6L8GKB2-F1
#
_cell.length_a   1.000
_cell.length_b   1.000
_cell.length_c   1.000
_cell.angle_alpha   90.00
_cell.angle_beta   90.00
_cell.angle_gamma   90.00
#
_symmetry.space_group_name_H-M   'P 1'
#
loop_
_entity.id
_entity.type
_entity.pdbx_description
1 polymer ?
#
loop_
_entity_poly.entity_id
_entity_poly.type
_entity_poly.pdbx_seq_one_letter_code
_entity_poly.pdbx_strand_id
1 'polypeptide(L)' 'AEGVETEAQSALLADLGCDEIQGRLIGPPLPADEFARFVAARSGRREPRL' A
#
# COMPACT_ATOMS: atom_id res chain seq x y z
N ALA A 1 -7.21 5.55 4.63
CA ALA A 1 -7.30 6.91 4.06
C ALA A 1 -6.85 6.91 2.61
N GLU A 2 -7.45 7.74 1.76
CA GLU A 2 -7.15 7.82 0.32
C GLU A 2 -6.46 9.14 -0.03
N GLY A 3 -5.70 9.17 -1.13
CA GLY A 3 -5.00 10.36 -1.60
C GLY A 3 -3.70 10.68 -0.86
N VAL A 4 -3.04 9.67 -0.27
CA VAL A 4 -1.75 9.87 0.45
C VAL A 4 -0.58 9.92 -0.53
N GLU A 5 0.10 11.06 -0.57
CA GLU A 5 1.19 11.34 -1.52
C GLU A 5 2.54 11.56 -0.83
N THR A 6 2.56 11.93 0.46
CA THR A 6 3.80 12.23 1.19
C THR A 6 3.92 11.43 2.49
N GLU A 7 5.15 11.21 2.93
CA GLU A 7 5.47 10.54 4.20
C GLU A 7 4.87 11.29 5.39
N ALA A 8 4.82 12.63 5.33
CA ALA A 8 4.22 13.46 6.36
C ALA A 8 2.70 13.20 6.50
N GLN A 9 1.98 13.03 5.40
CA GLN A 9 0.56 12.66 5.43
C GLN A 9 0.37 11.25 5.99
N SER A 10 1.22 10.29 5.59
CA SER A 10 1.21 8.92 6.13
C SER A 10 1.42 8.90 7.64
N ALA A 11 2.42 9.65 8.14
CA ALA A 11 2.72 9.74 9.57
C ALA A 11 1.55 10.32 10.37
N LEU A 12 0.97 11.44 9.90
CA LEU A 12 -0.21 12.04 10.53
C LEU A 12 -1.38 11.05 10.60
N LEU A 13 -1.63 10.32 9.52
CA LEU A 13 -2.72 9.33 9.47
C LEU A 13 -2.48 8.16 10.42
N ALA A 14 -1.23 7.70 10.55
CA ALA A 14 -0.85 6.67 11.51
C ALA A 14 -1.08 7.16 12.96
N ASP A 15 -0.70 8.39 13.29
CA ASP A 15 -0.91 8.98 14.62
C ASP A 15 -2.40 9.12 14.96
N LEU A 16 -3.25 9.33 13.95
CA LEU A 16 -4.71 9.36 14.09
C LEU A 16 -5.36 7.97 14.13
N GLY A 17 -4.57 6.89 14.08
CA GLY A 17 -5.05 5.51 14.15
C GLY A 17 -5.59 4.98 12.82
N CYS A 18 -5.11 5.49 11.68
CA CYS A 18 -5.48 4.94 10.37
C CYS A 18 -4.64 3.70 10.06
N ASP A 19 -5.29 2.53 9.97
CA ASP A 19 -4.61 1.26 9.74
C ASP A 19 -4.17 1.02 8.27
N GLU A 20 -4.86 1.66 7.33
CA GLU A 20 -4.66 1.44 5.89
C GLU A 20 -4.64 2.76 5.11
N ILE A 21 -3.72 2.87 4.16
CA ILE A 21 -3.62 4.03 3.26
C ILE A 21 -3.56 3.61 1.80
N GLN A 22 -4.10 4.49 0.94
CA GLN A 22 -4.01 4.41 -0.51
C GLN A 22 -3.57 5.77 -1.06
N GLY A 23 -2.64 5.78 -2.00
CA GLY A 23 -2.26 6.97 -2.72
C GLY A 23 -0.93 6.84 -3.44
N ARG A 24 -0.48 7.94 -4.07
CA ARG A 24 0.71 7.93 -4.93
C ARG A 24 1.97 7.54 -4.17
N LEU A 25 2.02 7.81 -2.86
CA LEU A 25 3.09 7.39 -1.94
C LEU A 25 3.32 5.87 -1.98
N ILE A 26 2.24 5.08 -2.07
CA ILE A 26 2.31 3.61 -2.13
C ILE A 26 2.62 3.14 -3.56
N GLY A 27 1.89 3.67 -4.54
CA GLY A 27 1.94 3.17 -5.91
C GLY A 27 0.96 3.94 -6.81
N PRO A 28 1.15 3.91 -8.15
CA PRO A 28 0.11 4.39 -9.05
C PRO A 28 -0.99 3.33 -9.14
N PRO A 29 -2.19 3.68 -9.63
CA PRO A 29 -3.14 2.68 -10.14
C PRO A 29 -2.46 1.84 -11.21
N LEU A 30 -2.66 0.52 -11.17
CA LEU A 30 -2.09 -0.42 -12.14
C LEU A 30 -3.17 -0.93 -13.11
N PRO A 31 -2.87 -1.10 -14.40
CA PRO A 31 -3.65 -1.94 -15.30
C PRO A 31 -3.82 -3.36 -14.76
N ALA A 32 -4.88 -4.06 -15.20
CA ALA A 32 -5.24 -5.36 -14.64
C ALA A 32 -4.13 -6.44 -14.83
N ASP A 33 -3.47 -6.45 -15.97
CA ASP A 33 -2.36 -7.36 -16.29
C ASP A 33 -1.12 -7.06 -15.45
N GLU A 34 -0.80 -5.78 -15.25
CA GLU A 34 0.29 -5.35 -14.35
C GLU A 34 -0.01 -5.71 -12.89
N PHE A 35 -1.25 -5.52 -12.43
CA PHE A 35 -1.68 -5.90 -11.09
C PHE A 35 -1.55 -7.42 -10.86
N ALA A 36 -1.98 -8.24 -11.83
CA ALA A 36 -1.84 -9.69 -11.76
C ALA A 36 -0.37 -10.12 -11.60
N ARG A 37 0.54 -9.48 -12.35
CA ARG A 37 1.98 -9.70 -12.23
C ARG A 37 2.52 -9.26 -10.87
N PHE A 38 2.08 -8.10 -10.37
CA PHE A 38 2.46 -7.58 -9.05
C PHE A 38 2.07 -8.55 -7.92
N VAL A 39 0.85 -9.08 -7.95
CA VAL A 39 0.37 -10.05 -6.95
C VAL A 39 1.11 -11.39 -7.06
N ALA A 40 1.31 -11.90 -8.28
CA ALA A 40 2.02 -13.16 -8.50
C ALA A 40 3.47 -13.09 -7.97
N ALA A 41 4.17 -11.98 -8.19
CA ALA A 41 5.54 -11.76 -7.69
C ALA A 41 5.63 -11.71 -6.15
N ARG A 42 4.51 -11.48 -5.44
CA ARG A 42 4.46 -11.37 -3.97
C ARG A 42 3.93 -12.62 -3.27
N SER A 43 3.38 -13.58 -4.03
CA SER A 43 2.74 -14.78 -3.49
C SER A 43 3.71 -15.80 -2.84
N GLY A 44 5.03 -15.53 -2.88
CA GLY A 44 6.07 -16.30 -2.18
C GLY A 44 6.53 -15.77 -0.82
N ARG A 45 6.00 -14.63 -0.34
CA ARG A 45 6.31 -14.08 0.99
C ARG A 45 5.06 -14.03 1.87
N ARG A 46 4.83 -15.10 2.62
CA ARG A 46 4.02 -15.06 3.84
C ARG A 46 4.97 -15.28 5.01
N GLU A 47 5.52 -14.22 5.57
CA GLU A 47 6.08 -14.34 6.92
C GLU A 47 4.92 -14.62 7.87
N PRO A 48 4.97 -15.70 8.68
CA PRO A 48 3.98 -15.90 9.71
C PRO A 48 4.04 -14.70 10.65
N ARG A 49 2.90 -14.06 10.87
CA ARG A 49 2.74 -13.15 12.00
C ARG A 49 2.69 -14.03 13.25
N LEU A 50 3.84 -14.17 13.92
CA LEU A 50 3.94 -14.70 15.28
C LEU A 50 3.33 -13.71 16.26
#